data_AF-A0AAW2JZC2-F1
#
_entry.id   AF-A0AAW2JZC2-F1
#
_cell.length_a   1.000
_cell.length_b   1.000
_cell.length_c   1.000
_cell.angle_alpha   90.00
_cell.angle_beta   90.00
_cell.angle_gamma   90.00
#
_symmetry.space_group_name_H-M   'P 1'
#
loop_
_entity.id
_entity.type
_entity.pdbx_description
1 polymer ?
#
loop_
_entity_poly.entity_id
_entity_poly.type
_entity_poly.pdbx_seq_one_letter_code
_entity_poly.pdbx_strand_id
1 'polypeptide(L)'
;MDKPLPQILPDRSSSEEREMFERWHADNRKVQSIILVSMSNDEQKQYDRLDDVALILQRMKVVYAIPYRHTRYVATKEFFRAKMTEESFLEDHGVKMLSLVEKLEDLKARLDNDTYIDVILQSVPPSYDPFIVNFNTNGLEKSIK
;
A
#
# COMPACT_ATOMS: atom_id res chain seq x y z
N MET A 1 -2.70 20.37 -10.65
CA MET A 1 -3.58 21.40 -11.24
C MET A 1 -4.97 20.77 -11.32
N ASP A 2 -5.68 20.72 -10.19
CA ASP A 2 -7.03 20.16 -10.09
C ASP A 2 -8.02 21.32 -10.02
N LYS A 3 -8.44 21.81 -11.18
CA LYS A 3 -9.58 22.70 -11.26
C LYS A 3 -10.66 21.97 -12.05
N PRO A 4 -11.86 21.71 -11.48
CA PRO A 4 -12.94 21.11 -12.22
C PRO A 4 -13.25 21.99 -13.44
N LEU A 5 -13.28 21.36 -14.62
CA LEU A 5 -13.49 22.07 -15.88
C LEU A 5 -14.94 22.56 -16.00
N PRO A 6 -15.18 23.66 -16.72
CA PRO A 6 -16.52 24.25 -16.84
C PRO A 6 -17.54 23.26 -17.39
N GLN A 7 -18.70 23.15 -16.75
CA GLN A 7 -19.81 22.28 -17.18
C GLN A 7 -20.51 22.79 -18.46
N ILE A 8 -20.21 24.02 -18.88
CA ILE A 8 -20.86 24.72 -19.99
C ILE A 8 -19.78 25.45 -20.78
N LEU A 9 -19.72 25.21 -22.09
CA LEU A 9 -18.89 25.98 -23.01
C LEU A 9 -19.46 27.39 -23.19
N PRO A 10 -18.62 28.44 -23.18
CA PRO A 10 -19.04 29.79 -23.55
C PRO A 10 -19.60 29.83 -24.98
N ASP A 11 -20.61 30.65 -25.22
CA ASP A 11 -21.30 30.77 -26.54
C ASP A 11 -20.32 31.09 -27.70
N ARG A 12 -19.22 31.77 -27.40
CA ARG A 12 -18.16 32.17 -28.35
C ARG A 12 -17.05 31.12 -28.57
N SER A 13 -17.23 29.89 -28.09
CA SER A 13 -16.22 28.83 -28.24
C SER A 13 -16.04 28.43 -29.71
N SER A 14 -14.80 28.17 -30.11
CA SER A 14 -14.45 27.76 -31.47
C SER A 14 -15.00 26.37 -31.80
N SER A 15 -15.05 26.02 -33.09
CA SER A 15 -15.47 24.67 -33.52
C SER A 15 -14.57 23.58 -32.95
N GLU A 16 -13.26 23.82 -32.89
CA GLU A 16 -12.28 22.88 -32.34
C GLU A 16 -12.44 22.72 -30.81
N GLU A 17 -12.73 23.81 -30.09
CA GLU A 17 -13.01 23.77 -28.65
C GLU A 17 -14.28 22.97 -28.33
N ARG A 18 -15.32 23.10 -29.18
CA ARG A 18 -16.56 22.33 -29.08
C ARG A 18 -16.32 20.84 -29.34
N GLU A 19 -15.56 20.49 -30.37
CA GLU A 19 -15.23 19.09 -30.67
C GLU A 19 -14.38 18.43 -29.58
N MET A 20 -13.38 19.14 -29.04
CA MET A 20 -12.56 18.64 -27.93
C MET A 20 -13.39 18.42 -26.66
N PHE A 21 -14.30 19.34 -26.36
CA PHE A 21 -15.21 19.23 -25.21
C PHE A 21 -16.15 18.03 -25.34
N GLU A 22 -16.80 17.86 -26.49
CA GLU A 22 -17.71 16.73 -26.74
C GLU A 22 -16.97 15.39 -26.68
N ARG A 23 -15.78 15.32 -27.29
CA ARG A 23 -14.93 14.12 -27.25
C ARG A 23 -14.55 13.76 -25.82
N TRP A 24 -14.13 14.75 -25.03
CA TRP A 24 -13.80 14.54 -23.62
C TRP A 24 -15.00 14.02 -22.81
N HIS A 25 -16.17 14.63 -22.98
CA HIS A 25 -17.39 14.16 -22.30
C HIS A 25 -17.80 12.75 -22.72
N ALA A 26 -17.66 12.41 -24.01
CA ALA A 26 -17.92 11.07 -24.52
C ALA A 26 -16.96 10.04 -23.90
N ASP A 27 -15.67 10.37 -23.79
CA ASP A 27 -14.68 9.48 -23.19
C ASP A 27 -14.86 9.37 -21.67
N ASN A 28 -15.22 10.46 -20.99
CA ASN A 28 -15.58 10.46 -19.58
C ASN A 28 -16.78 9.53 -19.29
N ARG A 29 -17.84 9.61 -20.09
CA ARG A 29 -19.00 8.70 -19.98
C ARG A 29 -18.63 7.23 -20.19
N LYS A 30 -17.72 6.93 -21.12
CA LYS A 30 -17.24 5.55 -21.32
C LYS A 30 -16.50 5.04 -20.09
N VAL A 31 -15.58 5.84 -19.55
CA VAL A 31 -14.84 5.48 -18.34
C VAL A 31 -15.80 5.28 -17.15
N GLN A 32 -16.77 6.17 -16.98
CA GLN A 32 -17.82 6.05 -15.98
C GLN A 32 -18.59 4.72 -16.12
N SER A 33 -19.02 4.38 -17.34
CA SER A 33 -19.74 3.13 -17.62
C SER A 33 -18.91 1.89 -17.30
N ILE A 34 -17.62 1.88 -17.63
CA ILE A 34 -16.71 0.77 -17.31
C ILE A 34 -16.55 0.60 -15.80
N ILE A 35 -16.38 1.72 -15.08
CA ILE A 35 -16.27 1.71 -13.61
C ILE A 35 -17.56 1.15 -12.98
N LEU A 36 -18.73 1.63 -13.40
CA LEU A 36 -20.02 1.21 -12.86
C LEU A 36 -20.30 -0.27 -13.13
N VAL A 37 -20.08 -0.76 -14.36
CA VAL A 37 -20.28 -2.19 -14.71
C VAL A 37 -19.37 -3.12 -13.92
N SER A 38 -18.20 -2.64 -13.49
CA SER A 38 -17.26 -3.41 -12.67
C SER A 38 -17.65 -3.48 -11.19
N MET A 39 -18.67 -2.72 -10.76
CA MET A 39 -19.19 -2.72 -9.38
C MET A 39 -20.37 -3.69 -9.22
N SER A 40 -20.63 -4.12 -7.98
CA SER A 40 -21.85 -4.87 -7.67
C SER A 40 -23.10 -3.99 -7.74
N ASN A 41 -24.28 -4.59 -7.95
CA ASN A 41 -25.56 -3.87 -8.12
C ASN A 41 -25.93 -2.97 -6.93
N ASP A 42 -25.47 -3.29 -5.72
CA ASP A 42 -25.74 -2.50 -4.51
C ASP A 42 -24.81 -1.29 -4.39
N GLU A 43 -23.59 -1.38 -4.94
CA GLU A 43 -22.63 -0.28 -5.00
C GLU A 43 -22.99 0.71 -6.12
N GLN A 44 -23.45 0.25 -7.28
CA GLN A 44 -23.87 1.09 -8.41
C GLN A 44 -24.93 2.14 -8.00
N LYS A 45 -25.95 1.72 -7.24
CA LYS A 45 -27.02 2.62 -6.73
C LYS A 45 -26.50 3.79 -5.89
N GLN A 46 -25.32 3.66 -5.30
CA GLN A 46 -24.67 4.72 -4.52
C GLN A 46 -23.98 5.78 -5.39
N TYR A 47 -23.68 5.44 -6.65
CA TYR A 47 -22.93 6.27 -7.60
C TYR A 47 -23.73 6.70 -8.84
N ASP A 48 -24.92 6.12 -9.08
CA ASP A 48 -25.82 6.42 -10.22
C ASP A 48 -26.18 7.91 -10.42
N ARG A 49 -25.98 8.75 -9.41
CA ARG A 49 -26.29 10.20 -9.44
C ARG A 49 -25.06 11.10 -9.60
N LEU A 50 -23.86 10.53 -9.80
CA LEU A 50 -22.63 11.30 -9.92
C LEU A 50 -22.19 11.31 -11.40
N ASP A 51 -22.28 12.47 -12.06
CA ASP A 51 -21.87 12.65 -13.46
C ASP A 51 -20.35 12.90 -13.63
N ASP A 52 -19.61 12.98 -12.53
CA ASP A 52 -18.18 13.26 -12.53
C ASP A 52 -17.37 12.03 -12.10
N VAL A 53 -16.58 11.50 -13.03
CA VAL A 53 -15.67 10.36 -12.82
C VAL A 53 -14.63 10.67 -11.75
N ALA A 54 -14.16 11.92 -11.65
CA ALA A 54 -13.20 12.30 -10.62
C ALA A 54 -13.82 12.16 -9.21
N LEU A 55 -15.09 12.51 -9.06
CA LEU A 55 -15.83 12.40 -7.80
C LEU A 55 -16.14 10.94 -7.44
N ILE A 56 -16.47 10.10 -8.43
CA ILE A 56 -16.63 8.64 -8.24
C ILE A 56 -15.30 8.03 -7.77
N LEU A 57 -14.19 8.33 -8.45
CA LEU A 57 -12.87 7.82 -8.09
C LEU A 57 -12.41 8.32 -6.71
N GLN A 58 -12.71 9.57 -6.36
CA GLN A 58 -12.40 10.11 -5.03
C GLN A 58 -13.18 9.37 -3.93
N ARG A 59 -14.49 9.16 -4.12
CA ARG A 59 -15.30 8.40 -3.16
C ARG A 59 -14.83 6.95 -3.07
N MET A 60 -14.53 6.30 -4.19
CA MET A 60 -13.95 4.96 -4.19
C MET A 60 -12.64 4.93 -3.41
N LYS A 61 -11.74 5.90 -3.63
CA LYS A 61 -10.51 6.02 -2.84
C LYS A 61 -10.79 6.14 -1.35
N VAL A 62 -11.85 6.83 -0.93
CA VAL A 62 -12.22 6.95 0.49
C VAL A 62 -12.83 5.66 1.03
N VAL A 63 -13.75 5.03 0.28
CA VAL A 63 -14.48 3.83 0.70
C VAL A 63 -13.57 2.60 0.73
N TYR A 64 -12.70 2.47 -0.28
CA TYR A 64 -11.78 1.35 -0.44
C TYR A 64 -10.34 1.67 0.03
N ALA A 65 -10.09 2.87 0.57
CA ALA A 65 -8.83 3.10 1.27
C ALA A 65 -8.79 2.16 2.47
N ILE A 66 -7.85 1.23 2.44
CA ILE A 66 -7.46 0.53 3.66
C ILE A 66 -6.97 1.62 4.62
N PRO A 67 -7.60 1.78 5.80
CA PRO A 67 -7.21 2.83 6.71
C PRO A 67 -5.72 2.70 7.02
N TYR A 68 -4.97 3.81 6.96
CA TYR A 68 -3.54 3.80 7.25
C TYR A 68 -3.23 3.10 8.59
N ARG A 69 -4.09 3.28 9.61
CA ARG A 69 -4.00 2.59 10.89
C ARG A 69 -4.07 1.07 10.78
N HIS A 70 -4.92 0.55 9.88
CA HIS A 70 -5.07 -0.87 9.59
C HIS A 70 -3.84 -1.39 8.83
N THR A 71 -3.39 -0.71 7.78
CA THR A 71 -2.17 -1.09 7.03
C THR A 71 -0.96 -1.16 7.96
N ARG A 72 -0.79 -0.15 8.81
CA ARG A 72 0.25 -0.13 9.85
C ARG A 72 0.14 -1.30 10.81
N TYR A 73 -1.08 -1.60 11.27
CA TYR A 73 -1.32 -2.75 12.16
C TYR A 73 -0.96 -4.07 11.49
N VAL A 74 -1.34 -4.28 10.22
CA VAL A 74 -1.02 -5.51 9.47
C VAL A 74 0.49 -5.67 9.32
N ALA A 75 1.20 -4.64 8.89
CA ALA A 75 2.66 -4.68 8.75
C ALA A 75 3.36 -4.99 10.10
N THR A 76 2.92 -4.31 11.17
CA THR A 76 3.44 -4.56 12.53
C THR A 76 3.19 -6.01 12.94
N LYS A 77 1.96 -6.49 12.73
CA LYS A 77 1.55 -7.87 13.01
C LYS A 77 2.39 -8.89 12.23
N GLU A 78 2.67 -8.64 10.95
CA GLU A 78 3.49 -9.52 10.11
C GLU A 78 4.92 -9.58 10.62
N PHE A 79 5.52 -8.43 10.96
CA PHE A 79 6.88 -8.35 11.51
C PHE A 79 7.03 -9.16 12.79
N PHE A 80 6.18 -8.92 13.79
CA PHE A 80 6.26 -9.64 15.08
C PHE A 80 5.89 -11.13 15.01
N ARG A 81 5.16 -11.55 13.97
CA ARG A 81 4.75 -12.96 13.78
C ARG A 81 5.64 -13.72 12.81
N ALA A 82 6.57 -13.06 12.13
CA ALA A 82 7.50 -13.73 11.24
C ALA A 82 8.33 -14.72 12.06
N LYS A 83 8.27 -16.00 11.67
CA LYS A 83 9.08 -17.08 12.21
C LYS A 83 9.64 -17.89 11.05
N MET A 84 10.92 -18.22 11.14
CA MET A 84 11.62 -19.14 10.27
C MET A 84 11.38 -20.56 10.77
N THR A 85 11.32 -21.54 9.86
CA THR A 85 11.27 -22.97 10.24
C THR A 85 12.67 -23.57 10.17
N GLU A 86 12.88 -24.72 10.82
CA GLU A 86 14.18 -25.41 10.84
C GLU A 86 14.66 -25.82 9.43
N GLU A 87 13.73 -26.03 8.50
CA GLU A 87 13.99 -26.48 7.14
C GLU A 87 14.18 -25.34 6.13
N SER A 88 13.96 -24.09 6.55
CA SER A 88 14.03 -22.91 5.68
C SER A 88 15.41 -22.24 5.69
N PHE A 89 15.74 -21.54 4.60
CA PHE A 89 17.02 -20.88 4.47
C PHE A 89 17.05 -19.54 5.23
N LEU A 90 18.11 -19.35 6.00
CA LEU A 90 18.34 -18.11 6.76
C LEU A 90 18.39 -16.87 5.87
N GLU A 91 18.97 -16.99 4.67
CA GLU A 91 19.09 -15.89 3.72
C GLU A 91 17.71 -15.39 3.26
N ASP A 92 16.84 -16.31 2.83
CA ASP A 92 15.45 -15.98 2.43
C ASP A 92 14.67 -15.33 3.57
N HIS A 93 14.83 -15.85 4.78
CA HIS A 93 14.20 -15.28 5.96
C HIS A 93 14.76 -13.89 6.30
N GLY A 94 16.07 -13.68 6.16
CA GLY A 94 16.71 -12.38 6.34
C GLY A 94 16.19 -11.33 5.36
N VAL A 95 16.07 -11.67 4.08
CA VAL A 95 15.46 -10.79 3.05
C VAL A 95 14.02 -10.45 3.42
N LYS A 96 13.24 -11.44 3.86
CA LYS A 96 11.86 -11.22 4.32
C LYS A 96 11.80 -10.26 5.51
N MET A 97 12.65 -10.46 6.53
CA MET A 97 12.68 -9.57 7.70
C MET A 97 13.07 -8.14 7.31
N LEU A 98 14.06 -7.96 6.43
CA LEU A 98 14.46 -6.65 5.92
C LEU A 98 13.30 -5.94 5.22
N SER A 99 12.58 -6.64 4.33
CA SER A 99 11.43 -6.07 3.63
C SER A 99 10.31 -5.61 4.58
N LEU A 100 10.14 -6.31 5.72
CA LEU A 100 9.15 -5.94 6.74
C LEU A 100 9.62 -4.71 7.54
N VAL A 101 10.92 -4.56 7.79
CA VAL A 101 11.49 -3.35 8.41
C VAL A 101 11.27 -2.14 7.51
N GLU A 102 11.65 -2.23 6.23
CA GLU A 102 11.45 -1.15 5.25
C GLU A 102 9.96 -0.74 5.16
N LYS A 103 9.06 -1.73 5.11
CA LYS A 103 7.60 -1.48 5.11
C LYS A 103 7.13 -0.75 6.36
N LEU A 104 7.72 -1.02 7.53
CA LEU A 104 7.39 -0.30 8.77
C LEU A 104 7.92 1.13 8.74
N GLU A 105 9.10 1.37 8.18
CA GLU A 105 9.67 2.71 8.01
C GLU A 105 8.83 3.58 7.07
N ASP A 106 8.42 3.04 5.92
CA ASP A 106 7.52 3.69 4.97
C ASP A 106 6.19 4.08 5.61
N LEU A 107 5.69 3.21 6.49
CA LEU A 107 4.48 3.44 7.27
C LEU A 107 4.71 4.30 8.51
N LYS A 108 5.87 4.97 8.66
CA LYS A 108 6.22 5.81 9.82
C LYS A 108 5.97 5.10 11.17
N ALA A 109 6.17 3.79 11.18
CA ALA A 109 5.97 2.88 12.30
C ALA A 109 7.30 2.34 12.81
N ARG A 110 8.37 3.12 12.62
CA ARG A 110 9.73 2.77 13.02
C ARG A 110 9.81 2.36 14.48
N LEU A 111 10.57 1.32 14.73
CA LEU A 111 10.98 0.89 16.07
C LEU A 111 12.43 1.37 16.30
N ASP A 112 12.90 1.27 17.53
CA ASP A 112 14.34 1.39 17.79
C ASP A 112 15.09 0.19 17.22
N ASN A 113 16.38 0.41 16.92
CA ASN A 113 17.23 -0.60 16.29
C ASN A 113 17.36 -1.86 17.15
N ASP A 114 17.42 -1.72 18.47
CA ASP A 114 17.55 -2.85 19.39
C ASP A 114 16.29 -3.73 19.32
N THR A 115 15.10 -3.13 19.29
CA THR A 115 13.84 -3.87 19.09
C THR A 115 13.80 -4.58 17.73
N TYR A 116 14.31 -3.97 16.66
CA TYR A 116 14.40 -4.65 15.37
C TYR A 116 15.30 -5.89 15.46
N ILE A 117 16.48 -5.75 16.07
CA ILE A 117 17.44 -6.84 16.28
C ILE A 117 16.80 -7.94 17.12
N ASP A 118 16.18 -7.60 18.25
CA ASP A 118 15.55 -8.56 19.16
C ASP A 118 14.45 -9.38 18.47
N VAL A 119 13.60 -8.74 17.66
CA VAL A 119 12.53 -9.45 16.94
C VAL A 119 13.11 -10.34 15.84
N ILE A 120 14.17 -9.89 15.15
CA ILE A 120 14.87 -10.71 14.15
C ILE A 120 15.51 -11.94 14.81
N LEU A 121 16.23 -11.78 15.93
CA LEU A 121 16.81 -12.90 16.66
C LEU A 121 15.74 -13.84 17.22
N GLN A 122 14.61 -13.33 17.69
CA GLN A 122 13.48 -14.17 18.12
C GLN A 122 12.80 -14.90 16.96
N SER A 123 12.99 -14.45 15.73
CA SER A 123 12.31 -15.01 14.55
C SER A 123 12.97 -16.27 14.01
N VAL A 124 14.23 -16.53 14.35
CA VAL A 124 14.94 -17.75 13.93
C VAL A 124 14.60 -18.95 14.83
N PRO A 125 14.80 -20.19 14.36
CA PRO A 125 14.48 -21.40 15.12
C PRO A 125 15.44 -21.64 16.30
N PRO A 126 15.05 -22.49 17.27
CA PRO A 126 15.89 -22.83 18.43
C PRO A 126 17.27 -23.39 18.09
N SER A 127 17.45 -24.00 16.92
CA SER A 127 18.80 -24.42 16.46
C SER A 127 19.83 -23.29 16.41
N TYR A 128 19.38 -22.03 16.37
CA TYR A 128 20.22 -20.83 16.38
C TYR A 128 20.47 -20.26 17.79
N ASP A 129 19.94 -20.87 18.87
CA ASP A 129 20.16 -20.40 20.24
C ASP A 129 21.65 -20.18 20.60
N PRO A 130 22.60 -21.08 20.21
CA PRO A 130 24.02 -20.84 20.46
C PRO A 130 24.55 -19.56 19.80
N PHE A 131 24.07 -19.24 18.59
CA PHE A 131 24.41 -18.02 17.88
C PHE A 131 23.83 -16.79 18.59
N ILE A 132 22.57 -16.84 19.03
CA ILE A 132 21.90 -15.73 19.73
C ILE A 132 22.63 -15.41 21.03
N VAL A 133 22.96 -16.44 21.83
CA VAL A 133 23.72 -16.26 23.07
C VAL A 133 25.09 -15.62 22.80
N ASN A 134 25.80 -16.08 21.76
CA ASN A 134 27.08 -15.50 21.37
C ASN A 134 26.95 -14.04 20.88
N PHE A 135 25.93 -13.74 20.07
CA PHE A 135 25.65 -12.39 19.58
C PHE A 135 25.41 -11.41 20.76
N ASN A 136 24.56 -11.81 21.71
CA ASN A 136 24.20 -10.99 22.86
C ASN A 136 25.34 -10.81 23.87
N THR A 137 26.17 -11.84 24.07
CA THR A 137 27.21 -11.84 25.12
C THR A 137 28.51 -11.21 24.63
N ASN A 138 28.87 -11.45 23.37
CA ASN A 138 30.22 -11.14 22.88
C ASN A 138 30.26 -9.98 21.88
N GLY A 139 29.10 -9.40 21.51
CA GLY A 139 29.05 -8.25 20.59
C GLY A 139 29.99 -8.42 19.40
N LEU A 140 29.89 -9.56 18.70
CA LEU A 140 30.82 -9.93 17.61
C LEU A 140 32.31 -9.86 18.01
N GLU A 141 32.77 -10.66 18.99
CA GLU A 141 34.21 -10.95 19.08
C GLU A 141 34.68 -11.80 17.88
N LYS A 142 35.15 -11.05 16.88
CA LYS A 142 36.43 -11.15 16.18
C LYS A 142 36.73 -12.40 15.33
N SER A 143 36.78 -12.11 14.03
CA SER A 143 37.53 -12.79 12.97
C SER A 143 37.10 -14.22 12.62
N ILE A 144 36.39 -14.31 11.50
CA ILE A 144 36.50 -15.49 10.64
C ILE A 144 37.92 -15.46 10.07
N LYS A 145 38.71 -16.49 10.40
CA LYS A 145 39.96 -16.82 9.72
C LYS A 145 39.65 -17.56 8.43
#